data_AF-A0A4R0N7R8-F1
#
_entry.id   AF-A0A4R0N7R8-F1
#
_cell.length_a   1.000
_cell.length_b   1.000
_cell.length_c   1.000
_cell.angle_alpha   90.00
_cell.angle_beta   90.00
_cell.angle_gamma   90.00
#
_symmetry.space_group_name_H-M   'P 1'
#
loop_
_entity.id
_entity.type
_entity.pdbx_description
1 polymer ?
#
loop_
_entity_poly.entity_id
_entity_poly.type
_entity_poly.pdbx_seq_one_letter_code
_entity_poly.pdbx_strand_id
1 'polypeptide(L)'
;MGQIQPSESSWRQKKTANKLLVDYIDLLKQQDENDIKIFVDNICSLTLDADDKIIYNNGTEVSEKDIRIQHSLFKEIILPILKDQYKSDSAKHIKWIGQLEQFFYSDNATTEAFLKELNITAYFEARHFFEKSFAIDNNQKTLSSLLNRIAQDINYYRHEVPIGVLVDPDVLDKEVITFRQYWQKCDSKIVWEAVLTEWELIAKHWTLYLSTQDQYDNFENYLKKNKVQLD
;
A
#
# COMPACT_ATOMS: atom_id res chain seq x y z
N MET A 1 11.73 0.38 -35.43
CA MET A 1 12.10 -0.13 -34.10
C MET A 1 11.92 -1.63 -34.13
N GLY A 2 13.03 -2.39 -34.16
CA GLY A 2 12.98 -3.85 -34.28
C GLY A 2 12.57 -4.48 -32.96
N GLN A 3 11.52 -5.32 -32.99
CA GLN A 3 11.21 -6.21 -31.88
C GLN A 3 12.34 -7.23 -31.75
N ILE A 4 13.11 -7.15 -30.67
CA ILE A 4 14.08 -8.19 -30.30
C ILE A 4 13.25 -9.40 -29.87
N GLN A 5 13.12 -10.39 -30.75
CA GLN A 5 12.52 -11.67 -30.37
C GLN A 5 13.41 -12.35 -29.31
N PRO A 6 12.85 -12.86 -28.20
CA PRO A 6 13.62 -13.61 -27.21
C PRO A 6 14.26 -14.83 -27.86
N SER A 7 15.54 -15.08 -27.59
CA SER A 7 16.23 -16.27 -28.09
C SER A 7 15.53 -17.56 -27.63
N GLU A 8 15.52 -18.61 -28.45
CA GLU A 8 14.94 -19.92 -28.10
C GLU A 8 15.49 -20.48 -26.77
N SER A 9 16.74 -20.14 -26.43
CA SER A 9 17.38 -20.49 -25.16
C SER A 9 16.70 -19.83 -23.95
N SER A 10 16.31 -18.55 -24.05
CA SER A 10 15.59 -17.82 -23.00
C SER A 10 14.19 -18.42 -22.76
N TRP A 11 13.51 -18.82 -23.83
CA TRP A 11 12.17 -19.42 -23.74
C TRP A 11 12.20 -20.80 -23.07
N ARG A 12 13.17 -21.66 -23.41
CA ARG A 12 13.34 -22.97 -22.76
C ARG A 12 13.68 -22.82 -21.27
N GLN A 13 14.51 -21.85 -20.90
CA GLN A 13 14.84 -21.56 -19.51
C GLN A 13 13.62 -21.13 -18.69
N LYS A 14 12.77 -20.23 -19.23
CA LYS A 14 11.52 -19.82 -18.57
C LYS A 14 10.57 -20.99 -18.35
N LYS A 15 10.42 -21.87 -19.34
CA LYS A 15 9.56 -23.05 -19.23
C LYS A 15 10.04 -24.01 -18.14
N THR A 16 11.34 -24.25 -18.06
CA THR A 16 11.94 -25.08 -16.99
C THR A 16 11.77 -24.44 -15.62
N ALA A 17 12.01 -23.14 -15.49
CA ALA A 17 11.84 -22.42 -14.23
C ALA A 17 10.38 -22.46 -13.74
N ASN A 18 9.42 -22.28 -14.63
CA ASN A 18 7.99 -22.40 -14.29
C ASN A 18 7.62 -23.81 -13.84
N LYS A 19 8.17 -24.84 -14.49
CA LYS A 19 7.95 -26.23 -14.07
C LYS A 19 8.51 -26.47 -12.67
N LEU A 20 9.75 -26.04 -12.41
CA LEU A 20 10.38 -26.18 -11.09
C LEU A 20 9.57 -25.48 -9.99
N LEU A 21 8.99 -24.31 -10.30
CA LEU A 21 8.14 -23.59 -9.36
C LEU A 21 6.84 -24.36 -9.05
N VAL A 22 6.20 -24.94 -10.06
CA VAL A 22 4.99 -25.75 -9.87
C VAL A 22 5.32 -27.00 -9.03
N ASP A 23 6.36 -27.74 -9.41
CA ASP A 23 6.81 -28.93 -8.67
C ASP A 23 7.15 -28.58 -7.21
N TYR A 24 7.78 -27.41 -6.98
CA TYR A 24 8.09 -26.92 -5.63
C TYR A 24 6.84 -26.55 -4.82
N ILE A 25 5.86 -25.87 -5.42
CA ILE A 25 4.57 -25.56 -4.78
C ILE A 25 3.84 -26.85 -4.39
N ASP A 26 3.84 -27.85 -5.27
CA ASP A 26 3.20 -29.14 -5.00
C ASP A 26 3.89 -29.89 -3.86
N LEU A 27 5.22 -29.79 -3.74
CA LEU A 27 5.97 -30.32 -2.60
C LEU A 27 5.68 -29.57 -1.30
N LEU A 28 5.55 -28.25 -1.34
CA LEU A 28 5.19 -27.44 -0.17
C LEU A 28 3.81 -27.80 0.36
N LYS A 29 2.82 -28.00 -0.52
CA LYS A 29 1.46 -28.41 -0.13
C LYS A 29 1.37 -29.78 0.54
N GLN A 30 2.42 -30.61 0.40
CA GLN A 30 2.50 -31.92 1.06
C GLN A 30 3.12 -31.84 2.46
N GLN A 31 3.73 -30.70 2.84
CA GLN A 31 4.26 -30.48 4.18
C GLN A 31 3.11 -30.22 5.17
N ASP A 32 3.40 -30.36 6.45
CA ASP A 32 2.43 -29.96 7.48
C ASP A 32 2.29 -28.42 7.54
N GLU A 33 1.16 -27.99 8.10
CA GLU A 33 0.77 -26.58 8.14
C GLU A 33 1.77 -25.70 8.92
N ASN A 34 2.42 -26.23 9.96
CA ASN A 34 3.38 -25.46 10.74
C ASN A 34 4.66 -25.21 9.94
N ASP A 35 5.14 -26.21 9.21
CA ASP A 35 6.31 -26.06 8.35
C ASP A 35 6.06 -25.05 7.22
N ILE A 36 4.87 -25.10 6.59
CA ILE A 36 4.46 -24.10 5.60
C ILE A 36 4.41 -22.70 6.23
N LYS A 37 3.85 -22.59 7.45
CA LYS A 37 3.81 -21.32 8.16
C LYS A 37 5.21 -20.78 8.44
N ILE A 38 6.13 -21.59 8.96
CA ILE A 38 7.53 -21.18 9.21
C ILE A 38 8.18 -20.69 7.92
N PHE A 39 7.95 -21.39 6.81
CA PHE A 39 8.43 -20.99 5.50
C PHE A 39 7.88 -19.62 5.07
N VAL A 40 6.56 -19.39 5.20
CA VAL A 40 5.93 -18.10 4.90
C VAL A 40 6.46 -17.00 5.82
N ASP A 41 6.58 -17.25 7.12
CA ASP A 41 7.11 -16.30 8.10
C ASP A 41 8.53 -15.86 7.72
N ASN A 42 9.37 -16.79 7.24
CA ASN A 42 10.72 -16.51 6.81
C ASN A 42 10.75 -15.67 5.53
N ILE A 43 9.96 -16.03 4.51
CA ILE A 43 9.83 -15.22 3.28
C ILE A 43 9.41 -13.81 3.64
N CYS A 44 8.33 -13.68 4.40
CA CYS A 44 7.78 -12.39 4.76
C CYS A 44 8.72 -11.59 5.65
N SER A 45 9.45 -12.20 6.58
CA SER A 45 10.43 -11.45 7.39
C SER A 45 11.61 -10.97 6.54
N LEU A 46 12.14 -11.81 5.64
CA LEU A 46 13.25 -11.46 4.75
C LEU A 46 12.87 -10.39 3.71
N THR A 47 11.62 -10.39 3.26
CA THR A 47 11.16 -9.49 2.19
C THR A 47 10.43 -8.27 2.71
N LEU A 48 9.74 -8.35 3.86
CA LEU A 48 8.79 -7.35 4.37
C LEU A 48 9.29 -6.55 5.56
N ASP A 49 10.22 -7.11 6.34
CA ASP A 49 10.73 -6.48 7.57
C ASP A 49 12.16 -5.91 7.41
N ALA A 50 12.85 -6.27 6.33
CA ALA A 50 14.26 -5.92 6.08
C ALA A 50 14.47 -4.69 5.18
N ASP A 51 13.44 -4.21 4.47
CA ASP A 51 13.57 -3.11 3.50
C ASP A 51 12.36 -2.17 3.57
N ASP A 52 12.60 -0.85 3.69
CA ASP A 52 11.55 0.17 3.63
C ASP A 52 11.05 0.40 2.18
N LYS A 53 11.75 -0.16 1.18
CA LYS A 53 11.43 -0.01 -0.25
C LYS A 53 11.11 -1.32 -0.92
N ILE A 54 10.01 -1.92 -0.52
CA ILE A 54 9.51 -3.08 -1.26
C ILE A 54 8.62 -2.56 -2.38
N ILE A 55 9.10 -2.77 -3.61
CA ILE A 55 8.37 -2.47 -4.82
C ILE A 55 7.76 -3.78 -5.29
N TYR A 56 6.47 -3.90 -5.12
CA TYR A 56 5.66 -4.97 -5.69
C TYR A 56 5.00 -4.42 -6.95
N ASN A 57 4.83 -5.26 -7.98
CA ASN A 57 4.04 -5.08 -9.23
C ASN A 57 4.84 -5.59 -10.45
N ASN A 58 4.10 -6.13 -11.43
CA ASN A 58 4.53 -6.47 -12.79
C ASN A 58 4.95 -5.26 -13.67
N GLY A 59 5.28 -4.11 -13.08
CA GLY A 59 5.76 -2.92 -13.79
C GLY A 59 7.17 -3.14 -14.32
N THR A 60 7.48 -2.51 -15.45
CA THR A 60 8.77 -2.63 -16.15
C THR A 60 9.97 -2.37 -15.22
N GLU A 61 9.83 -1.44 -14.26
CA GLU A 61 10.87 -1.07 -13.28
C GLU A 61 11.18 -2.16 -12.22
N VAL A 62 10.27 -3.11 -11.98
CA VAL A 62 10.46 -4.21 -11.00
C VAL A 62 10.95 -5.49 -11.67
N SER A 63 10.77 -5.59 -12.99
CA SER A 63 11.27 -6.74 -13.77
C SER A 63 12.79 -6.87 -13.75
N GLU A 64 13.50 -5.81 -13.35
CA GLU A 64 14.97 -5.72 -13.27
C GLU A 64 15.53 -6.01 -11.87
N LYS A 65 14.70 -6.24 -10.83
CA LYS A 65 15.20 -6.63 -9.49
C LYS A 65 15.47 -8.14 -9.41
N ASP A 66 16.59 -8.50 -8.76
CA ASP A 66 17.09 -9.88 -8.68
C ASP A 66 16.21 -10.84 -7.87
N ILE A 67 15.40 -10.34 -6.93
CA ILE A 67 14.59 -11.16 -6.00
C ILE A 67 13.14 -10.67 -6.01
N ARG A 68 12.21 -11.60 -6.28
CA ARG A 68 10.76 -11.33 -6.30
C ARG A 68 9.94 -12.57 -5.92
N ILE A 69 8.82 -12.35 -5.22
CA ILE A 69 7.85 -13.41 -4.94
C ILE A 69 7.03 -13.67 -6.22
N GLN A 70 6.93 -14.93 -6.63
CA GLN A 70 6.13 -15.31 -7.80
C GLN A 70 4.64 -15.37 -7.43
N HIS A 71 3.77 -14.98 -8.37
CA HIS A 71 2.33 -14.90 -8.13
C HIS A 71 1.71 -16.26 -7.75
N SER A 72 2.14 -17.37 -8.35
CA SER A 72 1.66 -18.71 -7.98
C SER A 72 2.04 -19.08 -6.54
N LEU A 73 3.28 -18.78 -6.12
CA LEU A 73 3.72 -18.99 -4.74
C LEU A 73 2.91 -18.13 -3.76
N PHE A 74 2.65 -16.88 -4.12
CA PHE A 74 1.80 -15.99 -3.32
C PHE A 74 0.40 -16.59 -3.14
N LYS A 75 -0.28 -16.91 -4.24
CA LYS A 75 -1.67 -17.37 -4.23
C LYS A 75 -1.85 -18.72 -3.54
N GLU A 76 -0.94 -19.66 -3.80
CA GLU A 76 -1.14 -21.06 -3.41
C GLU A 76 -0.54 -21.41 -2.06
N ILE A 77 0.45 -20.65 -1.58
CA ILE A 77 1.17 -20.92 -0.33
C ILE A 77 1.06 -19.77 0.67
N ILE A 78 1.42 -18.55 0.27
CA ILE A 78 1.51 -17.41 1.21
C ILE A 78 0.11 -16.95 1.64
N LEU A 79 -0.79 -16.74 0.69
CA LEU A 79 -2.11 -16.16 0.94
C LEU A 79 -3.00 -16.99 1.88
N PRO A 80 -3.05 -18.34 1.77
CA PRO A 80 -3.74 -19.17 2.76
C PRO A 80 -3.23 -18.97 4.19
N ILE A 81 -1.91 -18.95 4.39
CA ILE A 81 -1.32 -18.71 5.72
C ILE A 81 -1.70 -17.31 6.22
N LEU A 82 -1.56 -16.27 5.38
CA LEU A 82 -1.93 -14.90 5.78
C LEU A 82 -3.41 -14.78 6.15
N LYS A 83 -4.30 -15.47 5.44
CA LYS A 83 -5.73 -15.51 5.77
C LYS A 83 -5.96 -16.10 7.16
N ASP A 84 -5.38 -17.25 7.45
CA ASP A 84 -5.59 -17.92 8.73
C ASP A 84 -4.99 -17.11 9.87
N GLN A 85 -3.85 -16.46 9.64
CA GLN A 85 -3.23 -15.54 10.60
C GLN A 85 -4.00 -14.22 10.77
N TYR A 86 -4.74 -13.76 9.75
CA TYR A 86 -5.66 -12.62 9.89
C TYR A 86 -6.82 -12.97 10.83
N LYS A 87 -7.38 -14.18 10.69
CA LYS A 87 -8.48 -14.68 11.51
C LYS A 87 -8.08 -14.94 12.97
N SER A 88 -6.80 -15.19 13.23
CA SER A 88 -6.23 -15.31 14.57
C SER A 88 -5.72 -13.99 15.15
N ASP A 89 -6.01 -12.85 14.51
CA ASP A 89 -5.58 -11.52 14.92
C ASP A 89 -4.06 -11.38 15.09
N SER A 90 -3.28 -12.01 14.21
CA SER A 90 -1.84 -11.84 14.22
C SER A 90 -1.43 -10.48 13.62
N ALA A 91 -1.13 -9.50 14.48
CA ALA A 91 -0.76 -8.14 14.08
C ALA A 91 0.34 -8.12 12.99
N LYS A 92 1.38 -8.96 13.16
CA LYS A 92 2.49 -9.09 12.21
C LYS A 92 2.03 -9.49 10.81
N HIS A 93 1.18 -10.52 10.70
CA HIS A 93 0.69 -10.98 9.39
C HIS A 93 -0.34 -10.03 8.78
N ILE A 94 -1.15 -9.38 9.62
CA ILE A 94 -2.08 -8.35 9.16
C ILE A 94 -1.30 -7.17 8.55
N LYS A 95 -0.20 -6.73 9.17
CA LYS A 95 0.71 -5.74 8.57
C LYS A 95 1.22 -6.21 7.21
N TRP A 96 1.68 -7.45 7.12
CA TRP A 96 2.18 -8.03 5.88
C TRP A 96 1.15 -8.05 4.76
N ILE A 97 -0.12 -8.36 5.06
CA ILE A 97 -1.22 -8.25 4.08
C ILE A 97 -1.27 -6.84 3.51
N GLY A 98 -1.25 -5.80 4.37
CA GLY A 98 -1.25 -4.40 3.93
C GLY A 98 -0.05 -4.04 3.05
N GLN A 99 1.13 -4.60 3.31
CA GLN A 99 2.32 -4.38 2.47
C GLN A 99 2.23 -5.06 1.10
N LEU A 100 1.38 -6.06 0.92
CA LEU A 100 1.27 -6.85 -0.32
C LEU A 100 0.23 -6.31 -1.31
N GLU A 101 -0.17 -5.03 -1.18
CA GLU A 101 -1.22 -4.35 -1.97
C GLU A 101 -1.19 -4.66 -3.47
N GLN A 102 -0.02 -4.68 -4.08
CA GLN A 102 0.10 -4.86 -5.54
C GLN A 102 -0.22 -6.28 -6.00
N PHE A 103 -0.03 -7.30 -5.15
CA PHE A 103 -0.52 -8.65 -5.46
C PHE A 103 -2.04 -8.66 -5.56
N PHE A 104 -2.69 -7.93 -4.66
CA PHE A 104 -4.14 -7.82 -4.66
C PHE A 104 -4.70 -7.00 -5.84
N TYR A 105 -3.95 -6.00 -6.34
CA TYR A 105 -4.34 -5.29 -7.57
C TYR A 105 -4.05 -6.06 -8.86
N SER A 106 -3.13 -7.03 -8.83
CA SER A 106 -2.75 -7.79 -10.03
C SER A 106 -3.69 -8.95 -10.39
N ASP A 107 -4.47 -9.46 -9.44
CA ASP A 107 -5.42 -10.58 -9.64
C ASP A 107 -6.72 -10.34 -8.86
N ASN A 108 -7.68 -9.69 -9.53
CA ASN A 108 -8.97 -9.32 -8.95
C ASN A 108 -9.75 -10.53 -8.41
N ALA A 109 -9.73 -11.67 -9.10
CA ALA A 109 -10.48 -12.85 -8.68
C ALA A 109 -9.93 -13.44 -7.38
N THR A 110 -8.61 -13.47 -7.22
CA THR A 110 -7.97 -13.90 -5.97
C THR A 110 -8.27 -12.93 -4.83
N THR A 111 -8.25 -11.62 -5.10
CA THR A 111 -8.53 -10.58 -4.13
C THR A 111 -9.97 -10.62 -3.62
N GLU A 112 -10.96 -10.71 -4.52
CA GLU A 112 -12.38 -10.80 -4.15
C GLU A 112 -12.64 -12.05 -3.28
N ALA A 113 -12.06 -13.20 -3.65
CA ALA A 113 -12.20 -14.42 -2.87
C ALA A 113 -11.60 -14.27 -1.46
N PHE A 114 -10.39 -13.71 -1.38
CA PHE A 114 -9.71 -13.46 -0.09
C PHE A 114 -10.52 -12.52 0.81
N LEU A 115 -10.95 -11.36 0.30
CA LEU A 115 -11.71 -10.37 1.08
C LEU A 115 -13.05 -10.95 1.55
N LYS A 116 -13.73 -11.71 0.69
CA LYS A 116 -14.98 -12.40 1.06
C LYS A 116 -14.76 -13.41 2.18
N GLU A 117 -13.68 -14.19 2.14
CA GLU A 117 -13.33 -15.14 3.22
C GLU A 117 -12.97 -14.46 4.54
N LEU A 118 -12.62 -13.17 4.50
CA LEU A 118 -12.37 -12.32 5.66
C LEU A 118 -13.60 -11.49 6.09
N ASN A 119 -14.75 -11.65 5.42
CA ASN A 119 -15.95 -10.84 5.61
C ASN A 119 -15.71 -9.33 5.40
N ILE A 120 -14.82 -8.97 4.48
CA ILE A 120 -14.58 -7.58 4.08
C ILE A 120 -15.39 -7.32 2.81
N THR A 121 -16.34 -6.38 2.87
CA THR A 121 -17.29 -6.09 1.79
C THR A 121 -16.80 -5.02 0.79
N ALA A 122 -15.61 -4.47 1.02
CA ALA A 122 -15.00 -3.41 0.21
C ALA A 122 -13.91 -3.96 -0.72
N TYR A 123 -13.32 -3.06 -1.51
CA TYR A 123 -12.10 -3.36 -2.27
C TYR A 123 -10.90 -3.52 -1.33
N PHE A 124 -9.78 -4.04 -1.84
CA PHE A 124 -8.56 -4.15 -1.04
C PHE A 124 -8.04 -2.75 -0.70
N GLU A 125 -7.94 -2.45 0.59
CA GLU A 125 -7.41 -1.18 1.08
C GLU A 125 -6.28 -1.45 2.08
N ALA A 126 -5.04 -1.10 1.73
CA ALA A 126 -3.87 -1.36 2.57
C ALA A 126 -4.00 -0.74 3.98
N ARG A 127 -4.59 0.45 4.04
CA ARG A 127 -4.86 1.20 5.27
C ARG A 127 -5.65 0.39 6.30
N HIS A 128 -6.74 -0.27 5.89
CA HIS A 128 -7.56 -1.12 6.76
C HIS A 128 -6.71 -2.16 7.52
N PHE A 129 -5.79 -2.80 6.82
CA PHE A 129 -4.90 -3.80 7.42
C PHE A 129 -3.87 -3.15 8.36
N PHE A 130 -3.29 -2.00 8.01
CA PHE A 130 -2.37 -1.32 8.91
C PHE A 130 -3.06 -0.79 10.17
N GLU A 131 -4.27 -0.24 10.07
CA GLU A 131 -5.06 0.21 11.21
C GLU A 131 -5.38 -0.96 12.15
N LYS A 132 -5.85 -2.09 11.61
CA LYS A 132 -6.12 -3.30 12.40
C LYS A 132 -4.86 -3.83 13.07
N SER A 133 -3.75 -3.95 12.34
CA SER A 133 -2.48 -4.42 12.87
C SER A 133 -1.97 -3.52 14.00
N PHE A 134 -2.02 -2.20 13.82
CA PHE A 134 -1.60 -1.24 14.84
C PHE A 134 -2.50 -1.29 16.08
N ALA A 135 -3.82 -1.47 15.91
CA ALA A 135 -4.74 -1.59 17.04
C ALA A 135 -4.45 -2.81 17.93
N ILE A 136 -3.83 -3.86 17.39
CA ILE A 136 -3.50 -5.08 18.14
C ILE A 136 -2.18 -4.94 18.91
N ASP A 137 -1.12 -4.42 18.28
CA ASP A 137 0.25 -4.47 18.85
C ASP A 137 0.89 -3.09 19.10
N ASN A 138 0.27 -1.98 18.67
CA ASN A 138 0.82 -0.62 18.76
C ASN A 138 2.26 -0.47 18.23
N ASN A 139 2.62 -1.29 17.23
CA ASN A 139 3.96 -1.34 16.68
C ASN A 139 4.32 -0.08 15.89
N GLN A 140 5.43 0.58 16.21
CA GLN A 140 5.84 1.83 15.56
C GLN A 140 6.18 1.67 14.07
N LYS A 141 6.67 0.49 13.64
CA LYS A 141 6.88 0.23 12.21
C LYS A 141 5.55 0.16 11.47
N THR A 142 4.55 -0.50 12.05
CA THR A 142 3.19 -0.51 11.48
C THR A 142 2.59 0.89 11.43
N LEU A 143 2.77 1.69 12.50
CA LEU A 143 2.33 3.09 12.52
C LEU A 143 2.99 3.91 11.41
N SER A 144 4.29 3.72 11.19
CA SER A 144 5.00 4.37 10.09
C SER A 144 4.45 3.96 8.72
N SER A 145 4.13 2.68 8.50
CA SER A 145 3.50 2.22 7.25
C SER A 145 2.10 2.83 7.06
N LEU A 146 1.31 2.92 8.13
CA LEU A 146 0.00 3.56 8.12
C LEU A 146 0.09 5.04 7.74
N LEU A 147 0.98 5.79 8.40
CA LEU A 147 1.19 7.21 8.12
C LEU A 147 1.67 7.44 6.69
N ASN A 148 2.61 6.62 6.19
CA ASN A 148 3.05 6.69 4.81
C ASN A 148 1.90 6.48 3.81
N ARG A 149 0.97 5.56 4.11
CA ARG A 149 -0.21 5.34 3.25
C ARG A 149 -1.16 6.54 3.26
N ILE A 150 -1.51 7.05 4.44
CA ILE A 150 -2.37 8.24 4.56
C ILE A 150 -1.71 9.45 3.89
N ALA A 151 -0.39 9.61 4.02
CA ALA A 151 0.37 10.65 3.33
C ALA A 151 0.26 10.54 1.80
N GLN A 152 0.27 9.33 1.24
CA GLN A 152 0.06 9.12 -0.20
C GLN A 152 -1.35 9.58 -0.62
N ASP A 153 -2.37 9.28 0.18
CA ASP A 153 -3.74 9.71 -0.08
C ASP A 153 -3.86 11.25 -0.03
N ILE A 154 -3.31 11.90 1.00
CA ILE A 154 -3.27 13.37 1.12
C ILE A 154 -2.51 14.01 -0.06
N ASN A 155 -1.36 13.46 -0.44
CA ASN A 155 -0.58 13.98 -1.56
C ASN A 155 -1.35 13.83 -2.89
N TYR A 156 -2.02 12.70 -3.10
CA TYR A 156 -2.91 12.53 -4.25
C TYR A 156 -3.99 13.62 -4.27
N TYR A 157 -4.65 13.85 -3.13
CA TYR A 157 -5.68 14.88 -3.03
C TYR A 157 -5.16 16.29 -3.27
N ARG A 158 -3.97 16.61 -2.77
CA ARG A 158 -3.29 17.88 -3.06
C ARG A 158 -3.05 18.06 -4.55
N HIS A 159 -2.61 17.02 -5.26
CA HIS A 159 -2.34 17.10 -6.70
C HIS A 159 -3.59 17.38 -7.54
N GLU A 160 -4.77 17.02 -7.05
CA GLU A 160 -6.06 17.28 -7.71
C GLU A 160 -6.56 18.72 -7.50
N VAL A 161 -5.94 19.50 -6.60
CA VAL A 161 -6.21 20.93 -6.40
C VAL A 161 -5.41 21.76 -7.41
N PRO A 162 -6.00 22.72 -8.15
CA PRO A 162 -7.37 23.25 -8.03
C PRO A 162 -8.33 22.74 -9.11
N ILE A 163 -7.93 21.75 -9.90
CA ILE A 163 -8.70 21.25 -11.05
C ILE A 163 -10.02 20.61 -10.57
N GLY A 164 -10.08 20.20 -9.30
CA GLY A 164 -11.34 20.08 -8.55
C GLY A 164 -12.29 19.00 -9.05
N VAL A 165 -11.79 18.02 -9.81
CA VAL A 165 -12.64 16.95 -10.31
C VAL A 165 -12.96 15.95 -9.19
N LEU A 166 -12.09 15.79 -8.18
CA LEU A 166 -12.17 14.64 -7.27
C LEU A 166 -12.04 14.92 -5.75
N VAL A 167 -11.80 16.15 -5.29
CA VAL A 167 -11.56 16.39 -3.84
C VAL A 167 -12.37 17.55 -3.27
N ASP A 168 -13.43 17.19 -2.56
CA ASP A 168 -14.13 18.03 -1.60
C ASP A 168 -13.17 18.39 -0.45
N PRO A 169 -13.07 19.67 -0.02
CA PRO A 169 -12.26 20.06 1.13
C PRO A 169 -12.55 19.23 2.39
N ASP A 170 -13.79 18.78 2.58
CA ASP A 170 -14.16 17.94 3.71
C ASP A 170 -13.45 16.58 3.68
N VAL A 171 -13.11 16.06 2.49
CA VAL A 171 -12.35 14.80 2.34
C VAL A 171 -10.89 15.03 2.70
N LEU A 172 -10.26 16.08 2.16
CA LEU A 172 -8.88 16.42 2.48
C LEU A 172 -8.71 16.72 3.98
N ASP A 173 -9.62 17.49 4.58
CA ASP A 173 -9.57 17.84 6.00
C ASP A 173 -9.68 16.60 6.90
N LYS A 174 -10.60 15.66 6.59
CA LYS A 174 -10.73 14.39 7.33
C LYS A 174 -9.45 13.58 7.30
N GLU A 175 -8.77 13.54 6.16
CA GLU A 175 -7.53 12.77 5.99
C GLU A 175 -6.36 13.41 6.74
N VAL A 176 -6.24 14.73 6.70
CA VAL A 176 -5.27 15.50 7.49
C VAL A 176 -5.50 15.32 8.99
N ILE A 177 -6.76 15.36 9.45
CA ILE A 177 -7.12 15.10 10.85
C ILE A 177 -6.75 13.67 11.25
N THR A 178 -7.08 12.69 10.39
CA THR A 178 -6.74 11.29 10.64
C THR A 178 -5.23 11.10 10.75
N PHE A 179 -4.47 11.68 9.82
CA PHE A 179 -3.01 11.67 9.86
C PHE A 179 -2.48 12.23 11.19
N ARG A 180 -2.97 13.41 11.61
CA ARG A 180 -2.60 14.05 12.87
C ARG A 180 -2.88 13.16 14.08
N GLN A 181 -4.03 12.48 14.12
CA GLN A 181 -4.40 11.58 15.21
C GLN A 181 -3.44 10.39 15.34
N TYR A 182 -3.01 9.80 14.22
CA TYR A 182 -2.03 8.73 14.23
C TYR A 182 -0.61 9.24 14.52
N TRP A 183 -0.23 10.38 13.95
CA TRP A 183 1.08 11.00 14.17
C TRP A 183 1.30 11.39 15.63
N GLN A 184 0.26 11.75 16.37
CA GLN A 184 0.33 11.99 17.81
C GLN A 184 0.78 10.75 18.61
N LYS A 185 0.61 9.54 18.06
CA LYS A 185 1.02 8.26 18.64
C LYS A 185 2.44 7.84 18.24
N CYS A 186 3.13 8.63 17.40
CA CYS A 186 4.53 8.38 17.05
C CYS A 186 5.47 8.74 18.18
N ASP A 187 6.49 7.91 18.37
CA ASP A 187 7.60 8.20 19.29
C ASP A 187 8.49 9.34 18.75
N SER A 188 8.61 9.46 17.42
CA SER A 188 9.38 10.52 16.76
C SER A 188 8.49 11.35 15.83
N LYS A 189 8.37 12.64 16.16
CA LYS A 189 7.45 13.57 15.47
C LYS A 189 8.12 14.39 14.36
N ILE A 190 9.45 14.46 14.36
CA ILE A 190 10.24 15.41 13.57
C ILE A 190 10.06 15.21 12.05
N VAL A 191 9.79 13.98 11.60
CA VAL A 191 9.73 13.65 10.17
C VAL A 191 8.57 14.34 9.44
N TRP A 192 7.43 14.54 10.11
CA TRP A 192 6.17 14.95 9.45
C TRP A 192 5.68 16.35 9.82
N GLU A 193 6.30 17.03 10.78
CA GLU A 193 5.77 18.28 11.34
C GLU A 193 5.61 19.40 10.30
N ALA A 194 6.63 19.62 9.48
CA ALA A 194 6.60 20.63 8.42
C ALA A 194 5.55 20.29 7.36
N VAL A 195 5.56 19.04 6.88
CA VAL A 195 4.64 18.55 5.84
C VAL A 195 3.19 18.58 6.32
N LEU A 196 2.93 18.17 7.56
CA LEU A 196 1.60 18.23 8.15
C LEU A 196 1.11 19.68 8.18
N THR A 197 1.92 20.62 8.69
CA THR A 197 1.58 22.04 8.76
C THR A 197 1.19 22.61 7.39
N GLU A 198 1.92 22.22 6.35
CA GLU A 198 1.63 22.59 4.98
C GLU A 198 0.26 22.03 4.53
N TRP A 199 -0.02 20.75 4.76
CA TRP A 199 -1.30 20.13 4.41
C TRP A 199 -2.49 20.79 5.11
N GLU A 200 -2.37 21.18 6.39
CA GLU A 200 -3.47 21.88 7.09
C GLU A 200 -3.70 23.27 6.51
N LEU A 201 -2.63 23.96 6.12
CA LEU A 201 -2.73 25.26 5.48
C LEU A 201 -3.46 25.14 4.14
N ILE A 202 -3.12 24.12 3.34
CA ILE A 202 -3.81 23.81 2.08
C ILE A 202 -5.30 23.52 2.35
N ALA A 203 -5.62 22.59 3.24
CA ALA A 203 -6.99 22.19 3.54
C ALA A 203 -7.86 23.39 4.00
N LYS A 204 -7.32 24.21 4.90
CA LYS A 204 -7.96 25.44 5.39
C LYS A 204 -8.26 26.40 4.24
N HIS A 205 -7.27 26.69 3.42
CA HIS A 205 -7.43 27.67 2.35
C HIS A 205 -8.29 27.16 1.21
N TRP A 206 -8.26 25.85 0.92
CA TRP A 206 -9.15 25.22 -0.05
C TRP A 206 -10.62 25.34 0.36
N THR A 207 -10.91 25.08 1.63
CA THR A 207 -12.26 25.28 2.21
C THR A 207 -12.73 26.73 2.06
N LEU A 208 -11.85 27.69 2.41
CA LEU A 208 -12.17 29.12 2.29
C LEU A 208 -12.40 29.54 0.85
N TYR A 209 -11.58 29.05 -0.09
CA TYR A 209 -11.75 29.32 -1.51
C TYR A 209 -13.09 28.83 -2.02
N LEU A 210 -13.50 27.59 -1.73
CA LEU A 210 -14.82 27.10 -2.18
C LEU A 210 -15.98 27.92 -1.60
N SER A 211 -15.85 28.41 -0.36
CA SER A 211 -16.86 29.29 0.25
C SER A 211 -16.91 30.71 -0.35
N THR A 212 -15.89 31.09 -1.13
CA THR A 212 -15.73 32.45 -1.70
C THR A 212 -15.40 32.41 -3.21
N GLN A 213 -15.71 31.29 -3.88
CA GLN A 213 -15.25 31.02 -5.25
C GLN A 213 -15.73 32.05 -6.27
N ASP A 214 -16.83 32.75 -6.00
CA ASP A 214 -17.37 33.83 -6.81
C ASP A 214 -16.47 35.09 -6.83
N GLN A 215 -15.49 35.19 -5.92
CA GLN A 215 -14.59 36.33 -5.77
C GLN A 215 -13.21 36.10 -6.44
N TYR A 216 -12.95 34.89 -6.93
CA TYR A 216 -11.64 34.44 -7.39
C TYR A 216 -11.75 33.61 -8.67
N ASP A 217 -10.85 33.84 -9.62
CA ASP A 217 -10.87 33.10 -10.90
C ASP A 217 -10.52 31.62 -10.73
N ASN A 218 -9.66 31.31 -9.77
CA ASN A 218 -9.23 29.98 -9.38
C ASN A 218 -8.53 30.02 -8.01
N PHE A 219 -8.12 28.86 -7.50
CA PHE A 219 -7.43 28.77 -6.20
C PHE A 219 -6.08 29.49 -6.17
N GLU A 220 -5.30 29.44 -7.25
CA GLU A 220 -4.02 30.15 -7.30
C GLU A 220 -4.22 31.67 -7.18
N ASN A 221 -5.27 32.20 -7.82
CA ASN A 221 -5.69 33.60 -7.72
C ASN A 221 -6.07 33.94 -6.27
N TYR A 222 -6.80 33.03 -5.60
CA TYR A 222 -7.12 33.15 -4.18
C TYR A 222 -5.86 33.21 -3.31
N LEU A 223 -4.92 32.28 -3.47
CA LEU A 223 -3.67 32.23 -2.69
C LEU A 223 -2.84 33.51 -2.88
N LYS A 224 -2.68 33.96 -4.13
CA LYS A 224 -1.95 35.19 -4.47
C LYS A 224 -2.59 36.44 -3.86
N LYS A 225 -3.91 36.62 -4.02
CA LYS A 225 -4.63 37.79 -3.47
C LYS A 225 -4.59 37.82 -1.94
N ASN A 226 -4.61 36.66 -1.29
CA ASN A 226 -4.56 36.53 0.16
C ASN A 226 -3.13 36.40 0.73
N LYS A 227 -2.09 36.52 -0.11
CA LYS A 227 -0.67 36.41 0.29
C LYS A 227 -0.33 35.12 1.05
N VAL A 228 -0.99 34.02 0.67
CA VAL A 228 -0.72 32.68 1.23
C VAL A 228 0.44 32.06 0.44
N GLN A 229 1.47 31.62 1.15
CA GLN A 229 2.57 30.85 0.59
C GLN A 229 2.42 29.39 1.01
N LEU A 230 2.46 28.50 0.03
CA LEU A 230 2.53 27.05 0.21
C LEU A 230 3.91 26.64 -0.30
N ASP A 231 4.61 25.80 0.46
CA ASP A 231 5.94 25.31 0.11
C ASP A 231 5.91 24.11 -0.88
#